data_AF-A0A2S3W3Z1-F1
#
_entry.id   AF-A0A2S3W3Z1-F1
#
_cell.length_a   1.000
_cell.length_b   1.000
_cell.length_c   1.000
_cell.angle_alpha   90.00
_cell.angle_beta   90.00
_cell.angle_gamma   90.00
#
_symmetry.space_group_name_H-M   'P 1'
#
loop_
_entity.id
_entity.type
_entity.pdbx_description
1 polymer ?
#
loop_
_entity_poly.entity_id
_entity_poly.type
_entity_poly.pdbx_seq_one_letter_code
_entity_poly.pdbx_strand_id
1 'polypeptide(L)'
;MSSLDETFEQMQQFNRSLEEFSDVLSSTLVELTRFHDEAMAAWDNDQSSMRYNASWQELSEALNLWSTQDAPAYREFIAEKLAILEEYMEAGQ
;
A
#
# COMPACT_ATOMS: atom_id res chain seq x y z
N MET A 1 -1.82 -29.21 14.19
CA MET A 1 -2.49 -28.92 12.92
C MET A 1 -3.27 -27.61 13.00
N SER A 2 -4.16 -27.35 13.98
CA SER A 2 -4.93 -26.07 14.00
C SER A 2 -4.09 -24.77 13.95
N SER A 3 -2.94 -24.69 14.64
CA SER A 3 -2.13 -23.46 14.65
C SER A 3 -1.48 -23.10 13.30
N LEU A 4 -1.20 -24.09 12.44
CA LEU A 4 -0.62 -23.85 11.10
C LEU A 4 -1.71 -23.46 10.11
N ASP A 5 -2.86 -24.14 10.16
CA ASP A 5 -4.04 -23.80 9.36
C ASP A 5 -4.53 -22.37 9.69
N GLU A 6 -4.61 -22.02 10.98
CA GLU A 6 -4.96 -20.67 11.45
C GLU A 6 -3.95 -19.61 10.96
N THR A 7 -2.65 -19.93 10.97
CA THR A 7 -1.61 -19.02 10.47
C THR A 7 -1.76 -18.80 8.96
N PHE A 8 -2.01 -19.87 8.20
CA PHE A 8 -2.23 -19.79 6.77
C PHE A 8 -3.46 -18.94 6.42
N GLU A 9 -4.58 -19.16 7.10
CA GLU A 9 -5.79 -18.35 6.93
C GLU A 9 -5.56 -16.86 7.25
N GLN A 10 -4.87 -16.57 8.36
CA GLN A 10 -4.54 -15.19 8.74
C GLN A 10 -3.63 -14.52 7.72
N MET A 11 -2.63 -15.23 7.19
CA MET A 11 -1.73 -14.71 6.16
C MET A 11 -2.47 -14.44 4.85
N GLN A 12 -3.40 -15.30 4.45
CA GLN A 12 -4.25 -15.04 3.28
C GLN A 12 -5.13 -13.81 3.50
N GLN A 13 -5.75 -13.69 4.67
CA GLN A 13 -6.58 -12.54 5.00
C GLN A 13 -5.76 -11.25 4.98
N PHE A 14 -4.57 -11.27 5.57
CA PHE A 14 -3.66 -10.13 5.56
C PHE A 14 -3.25 -9.74 4.14
N ASN A 15 -2.91 -10.72 3.28
CA ASN A 15 -2.56 -10.45 1.88
C ASN A 15 -3.70 -9.76 1.13
N ARG A 16 -4.95 -10.22 1.31
CA ARG A 16 -6.13 -9.58 0.70
C ARG A 16 -6.34 -8.16 1.22
N SER A 17 -6.26 -7.96 2.53
CA SER A 17 -6.41 -6.62 3.12
C SER A 17 -5.31 -5.65 2.68
N LEU A 18 -4.09 -6.14 2.49
CA LEU A 18 -2.98 -5.33 1.97
C LEU A 18 -3.22 -4.92 0.50
N GLU A 19 -3.74 -5.82 -0.32
CA GLU A 19 -4.14 -5.52 -1.69
C GLU A 19 -5.26 -4.47 -1.74
N GLU A 20 -6.36 -4.70 -1.02
CA GLU A 20 -7.48 -3.76 -0.95
C GLU A 20 -7.04 -2.37 -0.45
N PHE A 21 -6.21 -2.33 0.59
CA PHE A 21 -5.64 -1.08 1.10
C PHE A 21 -4.81 -0.36 0.03
N SER A 22 -3.97 -1.11 -0.68
CA SER A 22 -3.08 -0.52 -1.70
C SER A 22 -3.88 0.03 -2.89
N ASP A 23 -4.94 -0.65 -3.31
CA ASP A 23 -5.84 -0.20 -4.38
C ASP A 23 -6.60 1.08 -3.99
N VAL A 24 -7.14 1.11 -2.77
CA VAL A 24 -7.81 2.30 -2.23
C VAL A 24 -6.82 3.47 -2.11
N LEU A 25 -5.61 3.23 -1.64
CA LEU A 25 -4.59 4.27 -1.50
C LEU A 25 -4.17 4.85 -2.86
N SER A 26 -3.95 3.97 -3.85
CA SER A 26 -3.64 4.32 -5.23
C SER A 26 -4.71 5.23 -5.84
N SER A 27 -5.98 4.83 -5.76
CA SER A 27 -7.09 5.62 -6.30
C SER A 27 -7.27 6.95 -5.58
N THR A 28 -7.13 6.96 -4.26
CA THR A 28 -7.21 8.19 -3.44
C THR A 28 -6.09 9.16 -3.79
N LEU A 29 -4.86 8.67 -4.04
CA LEU A 29 -3.73 9.51 -4.42
C LEU A 29 -3.96 10.22 -5.76
N VAL A 30 -4.57 9.55 -6.73
CA VAL A 30 -4.91 10.16 -8.03
C VAL A 30 -5.87 11.32 -7.83
N GLU A 31 -6.94 11.12 -7.04
CA GLU A 31 -7.89 12.20 -6.74
C GLU A 31 -7.26 13.34 -5.96
N LEU A 32 -6.44 13.02 -4.96
CA LEU A 32 -5.78 14.00 -4.11
C LEU A 32 -4.77 14.84 -4.91
N THR A 33 -4.03 14.22 -5.83
CA THR A 33 -3.13 14.92 -6.76
C THR A 33 -3.89 15.89 -7.63
N ARG A 34 -5.04 15.48 -8.18
CA ARG A 34 -5.88 16.38 -8.97
C ARG A 34 -6.33 17.60 -8.15
N PHE A 35 -6.80 17.39 -6.91
CA PHE A 35 -7.20 18.50 -6.05
C PHE A 35 -6.04 19.39 -5.64
N HIS A 36 -4.85 18.82 -5.43
CA HIS A 36 -3.62 19.57 -5.20
C HIS A 36 -3.31 20.49 -6.40
N ASP A 37 -3.31 19.94 -7.62
CA ASP A 37 -3.03 20.71 -8.84
C ASP A 37 -4.02 21.86 -9.04
N GLU A 38 -5.31 21.59 -8.81
CA GLU A 38 -6.38 22.61 -8.85
C GLU A 38 -6.16 23.72 -7.80
N ALA A 39 -5.79 23.35 -6.57
CA ALA A 39 -5.51 24.32 -5.51
C ALA A 39 -4.26 25.16 -5.81
N MET A 40 -3.17 24.54 -6.26
CA MET A 40 -1.93 25.22 -6.60
C MET A 40 -2.08 26.16 -7.80
N ALA A 41 -2.96 25.85 -8.74
CA ALA A 41 -3.29 26.74 -9.85
C ALA A 41 -4.09 27.99 -9.41
N ALA A 42 -4.86 27.88 -8.32
CA ALA A 42 -5.69 28.96 -7.80
C ALA A 42 -4.99 29.82 -6.73
N TRP A 43 -3.93 29.31 -6.12
CA TRP A 43 -3.22 30.00 -5.04
C TRP A 43 -2.14 30.95 -5.55
N ASP A 44 -2.03 32.10 -4.88
CA ASP A 44 -0.85 32.96 -5.02
C ASP A 44 0.38 32.28 -4.40
N ASN A 45 1.56 32.62 -4.91
CA ASN A 45 2.83 32.06 -4.44
C ASN A 45 3.29 32.72 -3.12
N ASP A 46 2.43 32.63 -2.10
CA ASP A 46 2.68 33.12 -0.74
C ASP A 46 3.35 32.06 0.16
N GLN A 47 3.72 32.45 1.38
CA GLN A 47 4.38 31.52 2.31
C GLN A 47 3.51 30.33 2.72
N SER A 48 2.18 30.48 2.70
CA SER A 48 1.25 29.42 3.09
C SER A 48 1.16 28.36 1.99
N SER A 49 1.05 28.77 0.72
CA SER A 49 1.05 27.85 -0.42
C SER A 49 2.39 27.12 -0.55
N MET A 50 3.52 27.80 -0.31
CA MET A 50 4.84 27.17 -0.28
C MET A 50 4.96 26.10 0.82
N ARG A 51 4.47 26.37 2.04
CA ARG A 51 4.50 25.40 3.15
C ARG A 51 3.62 24.19 2.87
N TYR A 52 2.41 24.42 2.37
CA TYR A 52 1.53 23.34 1.97
C TYR A 52 2.16 22.48 0.87
N ASN A 53 2.75 23.10 -0.16
CA ASN A 53 3.38 22.38 -1.27
C ASN A 53 4.56 21.52 -0.80
N ALA A 54 5.34 22.00 0.18
CA ALA A 54 6.41 21.20 0.77
C ALA A 54 5.87 19.94 1.48
N SER A 55 4.81 20.09 2.28
CA SER A 55 4.14 18.94 2.93
C SER A 55 3.49 17.99 1.92
N TRP A 56 2.93 18.53 0.84
CA TRP A 56 2.39 17.73 -0.25
C TRP A 56 3.47 16.89 -0.92
N GLN A 57 4.62 17.49 -1.22
CA GLN A 57 5.71 16.80 -1.88
C GLN A 57 6.18 15.58 -1.07
N GLU A 58 6.43 15.76 0.23
CA GLU A 58 6.84 14.66 1.13
C GLU A 58 5.80 13.52 1.14
N LEU A 59 4.51 13.86 1.24
CA LEU A 59 3.44 12.87 1.21
C LEU A 59 3.38 12.14 -0.14
N SER A 60 3.45 12.87 -1.25
CA SER A 60 3.36 12.31 -2.60
C SER A 60 4.53 11.35 -2.90
N GLU A 61 5.74 11.70 -2.45
CA GLU A 61 6.93 10.86 -2.59
C GLU A 61 6.79 9.57 -1.76
N ALA A 62 6.34 9.67 -0.51
CA ALA A 62 6.12 8.50 0.35
C ALA A 62 5.05 7.56 -0.22
N LEU A 63 3.95 8.09 -0.74
CA LEU A 63 2.88 7.30 -1.31
C LEU A 63 3.29 6.65 -2.64
N ASN A 64 4.07 7.35 -3.46
CA ASN A 64 4.63 6.79 -4.68
C ASN A 64 5.63 5.67 -4.37
N LEU A 65 6.49 5.84 -3.35
CA LEU A 65 7.40 4.80 -2.88
C LEU A 65 6.62 3.55 -2.44
N TRP A 66 5.61 3.73 -1.60
CA TRP A 66 4.74 2.64 -1.15
C TRP A 66 4.13 1.87 -2.33
N SER A 67 3.51 2.60 -3.28
CA SER A 67 2.79 1.99 -4.40
C SER A 67 3.71 1.26 -5.38
N THR A 68 4.96 1.73 -5.55
CA THR A 68 5.87 1.20 -6.58
C THR A 68 6.85 0.18 -6.04
N GLN A 69 7.15 0.19 -4.73
CA GLN A 69 8.18 -0.64 -4.12
C GLN A 69 7.64 -1.45 -2.93
N ASP A 70 7.16 -0.79 -1.89
CA ASP A 70 6.90 -1.46 -0.61
C ASP A 70 5.72 -2.43 -0.69
N ALA A 71 4.57 -2.00 -1.21
CA ALA A 71 3.39 -2.86 -1.33
C ALA A 71 3.65 -4.09 -2.21
N PRO A 72 4.24 -3.97 -3.42
CA PRO A 72 4.65 -5.13 -4.22
C PRO A 72 5.60 -6.07 -3.47
N ALA A 73 6.63 -5.54 -2.81
CA ALA A 73 7.61 -6.36 -2.10
C ALA A 73 6.98 -7.14 -0.93
N TYR A 74 6.07 -6.52 -0.17
CA TYR A 74 5.35 -7.21 0.88
C TYR A 74 4.41 -8.29 0.33
N ARG A 75 3.71 -8.02 -0.77
CA ARG A 75 2.85 -9.02 -1.41
C ARG A 75 3.63 -10.22 -1.92
N GLU A 76 4.78 -10.00 -2.55
CA GLU A 76 5.67 -11.08 -3.01
C GLU A 76 6.15 -11.92 -1.83
N PHE A 77 6.64 -11.28 -0.76
CA PHE A 77 7.06 -11.97 0.45
C PHE A 77 5.93 -12.82 1.06
N ILE A 78 4.71 -12.30 1.18
CA ILE A 78 3.58 -13.05 1.74
C ILE A 78 3.20 -14.22 0.83
N ALA A 79 3.18 -14.01 -0.49
CA ALA A 79 2.88 -15.06 -1.47
C ALA A 79 3.88 -16.23 -1.39
N GLU A 80 5.18 -15.93 -1.30
CA GLU A 80 6.21 -16.95 -1.11
C GLU A 80 5.98 -17.76 0.18
N LYS A 81 5.64 -17.09 1.28
CA LYS A 81 5.39 -17.78 2.56
C LYS A 81 4.12 -18.63 2.53
N LEU A 82 3.06 -18.15 1.87
CA LEU A 82 1.83 -18.92 1.68
C LEU A 82 2.12 -20.20 0.88
N ALA A 83 2.88 -20.12 -0.21
CA ALA A 83 3.23 -21.29 -1.02
C ALA A 83 4.02 -22.34 -0.21
N ILE A 84 4.97 -21.91 0.63
CA ILE A 84 5.73 -22.82 1.51
C ILE A 84 4.81 -23.50 2.54
N LEU A 85 3.89 -22.74 3.14
CA LEU A 85 2.95 -23.28 4.12
C LEU A 85 2.00 -24.29 3.47
N GLU A 86 1.50 -23.99 2.28
CA GLU A 86 0.65 -24.89 1.50
C GLU A 86 1.36 -26.22 1.20
N GLU A 87 2.58 -26.18 0.66
CA GLU A 87 3.39 -27.38 0.40
C GLU A 87 3.62 -28.20 1.68
N TYR A 88 3.93 -27.54 2.80
CA TYR A 88 4.16 -28.22 4.08
C TYR A 88 2.90 -28.91 4.61
N MET A 89 1.73 -28.30 4.45
CA MET A 89 0.45 -28.88 4.87
C MET A 89 0.06 -30.07 3.99
N GLU A 90 0.32 -30.00 2.68
CA GLU A 90 0.08 -31.11 1.74
C GLU A 90 1.02 -32.30 1.98
N ALA A 91 2.30 -32.05 2.24
CA ALA A 91 3.29 -33.10 2.53
C ALA A 91 3.06 -33.81 3.88
N GLY A 92 2.30 -33.18 4.79
CA GLY A 92 1.95 -33.71 6.10
C GLY A 92 0.65 -34.53 6.12
N GLN A 93 -0.08 -34.63 5.01
CA GLN A 93 -1.26 -35.50 4.82
C GLN A 93 -0.87 -36.89 4.29
#